data_AF-A0A177M219-F1
#
_entry.id   AF-A0A177M219-F1
#
_cell.length_a   1.000
_cell.length_b   1.000
_cell.length_c   1.000
_cell.angle_alpha   90.00
_cell.angle_beta   90.00
_cell.angle_gamma   90.00
#
_symmetry.space_group_name_H-M   'P 1'
#
loop_
_entity.id
_entity.type
_entity.pdbx_description
1 polymer ?
#
loop_
_entity_poly.entity_id
_entity_poly.type
_entity_poly.pdbx_seq_one_letter_code
_entity_poly.pdbx_strand_id
1 'polypeptide(L)'
;MNNQTLNAHSIGEFGRFITEQKATMKKQYDQLLAHDLSHQQWDGCFQRNILIVLEKTYQDALAQLKTLPFDHAGNTVNQGLADLTKSVLAVFDGFIDEFLLIVVDKHRTSCALSNFPDEHKPDQVYLSAVRSDIALLWRNFALDINAYFLECR
;
A
#
# COMPACT_ATOMS: atom_id res chain seq x y z
N MET A 1 21.63 6.44 -22.41
CA MET A 1 21.38 5.41 -21.36
C MET A 1 20.81 4.20 -22.08
N ASN A 2 21.30 2.97 -21.84
CA ASN A 2 20.67 1.79 -22.46
C ASN A 2 19.33 1.47 -21.76
N ASN A 3 18.46 0.73 -22.43
CA ASN A 3 17.09 0.46 -21.99
C ASN A 3 17.00 -0.21 -20.60
N GLN A 4 17.92 -1.14 -20.31
CA GLN A 4 18.01 -1.80 -19.00
C GLN A 4 18.42 -0.84 -17.88
N THR A 5 19.33 0.10 -18.14
CA THR A 5 19.74 1.11 -17.16
C THR A 5 18.63 2.12 -16.89
N LEU A 6 17.81 2.44 -17.90
CA LEU A 6 16.65 3.32 -17.74
C LEU A 6 15.58 2.70 -16.84
N ASN A 7 15.18 1.45 -17.09
CA ASN A 7 14.20 0.76 -16.26
C ASN A 7 14.70 0.56 -14.82
N ALA A 8 15.97 0.19 -14.62
CA ALA A 8 16.55 0.09 -13.29
C ALA A 8 16.53 1.43 -12.54
N HIS A 9 16.82 2.54 -13.22
CA HIS A 9 16.74 3.87 -12.63
C HIS A 9 15.31 4.24 -12.25
N SER A 10 14.34 4.02 -13.14
CA SER A 10 12.91 4.26 -12.85
C SER A 10 12.41 3.42 -11.67
N ILE A 11 12.81 2.15 -11.56
CA ILE A 11 12.49 1.31 -10.39
C ILE A 11 13.12 1.86 -9.11
N GLY A 12 14.37 2.33 -9.18
CA GLY A 12 15.05 2.94 -8.04
C GLY A 12 14.35 4.21 -7.54
N GLU A 13 13.96 5.10 -8.46
CA GLU A 13 13.19 6.31 -8.14
C GLU A 13 11.82 5.97 -7.55
N PHE A 14 11.15 4.96 -8.12
CA PHE A 14 9.88 4.46 -7.59
C PHE A 14 10.04 3.90 -6.17
N GLY A 15 11.08 3.13 -5.90
CA GLY A 15 11.35 2.59 -4.56
C GLY A 15 11.65 3.64 -3.51
N ARG A 16 12.32 4.73 -3.91
CA ARG A 16 12.52 5.89 -3.04
C ARG A 16 11.19 6.55 -2.69
N PHE A 17 10.32 6.78 -3.68
CA PHE A 17 8.97 7.29 -3.46
C PHE A 17 8.17 6.41 -2.50
N ILE A 18 8.14 5.09 -2.69
CA ILE A 18 7.43 4.16 -1.79
C ILE A 18 7.99 4.20 -0.36
N THR A 19 9.31 4.33 -0.21
CA THR A 19 9.93 4.47 1.11
C THR A 19 9.46 5.75 1.82
N GLU A 20 9.35 6.86 1.10
CA GLU A 20 8.85 8.14 1.61
C GLU A 20 7.37 8.06 2.02
N GLN A 21 6.57 7.21 1.36
CA GLN A 21 5.15 7.02 1.70
C GLN A 21 4.91 6.47 3.11
N LYS A 22 5.86 5.73 3.71
CA LYS A 22 5.68 5.16 5.06
C LYS A 22 5.36 6.23 6.12
N ALA A 23 6.05 7.37 6.06
CA ALA A 23 5.81 8.48 6.98
C ALA A 23 4.44 9.14 6.74
N THR A 24 4.07 9.29 5.46
CA THR A 24 2.78 9.84 5.03
C THR A 24 1.62 8.96 5.50
N MET A 25 1.72 7.64 5.30
CA MET A 25 0.72 6.67 5.73
C MET A 25 0.47 6.72 7.23
N LYS A 26 1.53 6.74 8.04
CA LYS A 26 1.41 6.86 9.49
C LYS A 26 0.65 8.13 9.88
N LYS A 27 1.01 9.27 9.28
CA LYS A 27 0.36 10.55 9.56
C LYS A 27 -1.12 10.54 9.17
N GLN A 28 -1.45 10.00 7.99
CA GLN A 28 -2.83 9.87 7.53
C GLN A 28 -3.64 8.97 8.45
N TYR A 29 -3.07 7.82 8.87
CA TYR A 29 -3.71 6.92 9.81
C TYR A 29 -3.99 7.61 11.16
N ASP A 30 -2.99 8.30 11.72
CA ASP A 30 -3.15 9.06 12.97
C ASP A 30 -4.27 10.11 12.87
N GLN A 31 -4.42 10.76 11.71
CA GLN A 31 -5.48 11.74 11.45
C GLN A 31 -6.86 11.11 11.34
N LEU A 32 -6.99 9.99 10.62
CA LEU A 32 -8.25 9.26 10.48
C LEU A 32 -8.73 8.70 11.82
N LEU A 33 -7.82 8.09 12.58
CA LEU A 33 -8.15 7.58 13.90
C LEU A 33 -8.61 8.70 14.85
N ALA A 34 -7.93 9.84 14.86
CA ALA A 34 -8.35 10.98 15.66
C ALA A 34 -9.74 11.51 15.24
N HIS A 35 -10.00 11.56 13.93
CA HIS A 35 -11.29 11.95 13.37
C HIS A 35 -12.42 11.01 13.79
N ASP A 36 -12.21 9.70 13.65
CA ASP A 36 -13.19 8.69 14.04
C ASP A 36 -13.52 8.79 15.54
N LEU A 37 -12.48 8.90 16.38
CA LEU A 37 -12.65 9.01 17.82
C LEU A 37 -13.39 10.29 18.22
N SER A 38 -13.12 11.42 17.56
CA SER A 38 -13.85 12.67 17.84
C SER A 38 -15.32 12.63 17.41
N HIS A 39 -15.66 11.81 16.41
CA HIS A 39 -17.02 11.62 15.91
C HIS A 39 -17.72 10.38 16.49
N GLN A 40 -17.11 9.72 17.48
CA GLN A 40 -17.62 8.48 18.10
C GLN A 40 -17.82 7.32 17.10
N GLN A 41 -17.07 7.32 15.99
CA GLN A 41 -17.09 6.30 14.94
C GLN A 41 -16.02 5.22 15.19
N TRP A 42 -15.92 4.72 16.41
CA TRP A 42 -14.88 3.76 16.81
C TRP A 42 -15.09 2.36 16.22
N ASP A 43 -16.33 1.97 15.97
CA ASP A 43 -16.66 0.64 15.47
C ASP A 43 -16.09 0.41 14.06
N GLY A 44 -15.26 -0.62 13.92
CA GLY A 44 -14.54 -0.97 12.69
C GLY A 44 -13.48 0.05 12.26
N CYS A 45 -13.08 0.98 13.12
CA CYS A 45 -12.17 2.08 12.75
C CYS A 45 -10.78 1.56 12.35
N PHE A 46 -10.29 0.50 12.99
CA PHE A 46 -9.02 -0.14 12.63
C PHE A 46 -8.98 -0.55 11.16
N GLN A 47 -9.91 -1.42 10.74
CA GLN A 47 -9.98 -1.90 9.36
C GLN A 47 -10.23 -0.75 8.38
N ARG A 48 -11.25 0.09 8.64
CA ARG A 48 -11.63 1.18 7.73
C ARG A 48 -10.47 2.11 7.46
N ASN A 49 -9.74 2.53 8.48
CA ASN A 49 -8.62 3.48 8.33
C ASN A 49 -7.42 2.85 7.63
N ILE A 50 -7.14 1.56 7.87
CA ILE A 50 -6.10 0.83 7.12
C ILE A 50 -6.44 0.81 5.62
N LEU A 51 -7.67 0.46 5.27
CA LEU A 51 -8.10 0.35 3.88
C LEU A 51 -8.06 1.70 3.16
N ILE A 52 -8.52 2.77 3.80
CA ILE A 52 -8.45 4.15 3.24
C ILE A 52 -7.01 4.56 2.96
N VAL A 53 -6.09 4.35 3.92
CA VAL A 53 -4.68 4.72 3.77
C VAL A 53 -4.01 3.91 2.66
N LEU A 54 -4.29 2.61 2.58
CA LEU A 54 -3.71 1.74 1.56
C LEU A 54 -4.24 2.04 0.17
N GLU A 55 -5.54 2.24 0.02
CA GLU A 55 -6.15 2.63 -1.26
C GLU A 55 -5.52 3.93 -1.79
N LYS A 56 -5.43 4.96 -0.94
CA LYS A 56 -4.78 6.22 -1.29
C LYS A 56 -3.31 6.03 -1.68
N THR A 57 -2.58 5.21 -0.93
CA THR A 57 -1.16 4.93 -1.18
C THR A 57 -0.95 4.22 -2.51
N TYR A 58 -1.79 3.24 -2.85
CA TYR A 58 -1.72 2.55 -4.14
C TYR A 58 -2.12 3.45 -5.31
N GLN A 59 -3.12 4.32 -5.14
CA GLN A 59 -3.47 5.33 -6.15
C GLN A 59 -2.30 6.30 -6.40
N ASP A 60 -1.67 6.81 -5.35
CA ASP A 60 -0.52 7.71 -5.45
C ASP A 60 0.70 7.01 -6.07
N ALA A 61 0.94 5.75 -5.70
CA ALA A 61 1.99 4.92 -6.28
C ALA A 61 1.75 4.69 -7.78
N LEU A 62 0.53 4.33 -8.19
CA LEU A 62 0.22 4.15 -9.61
C LEU A 62 0.38 5.45 -10.39
N ALA A 63 -0.06 6.58 -9.81
CA ALA A 63 0.12 7.89 -10.42
C ALA A 63 1.61 8.23 -10.60
N GLN A 64 2.43 8.04 -9.55
CA GLN A 64 3.87 8.26 -9.62
C GLN A 64 4.52 7.35 -10.66
N LEU A 65 4.17 6.06 -10.69
CA LEU A 65 4.71 5.09 -11.63
C LEU A 65 4.52 5.56 -13.08
N LYS A 66 3.33 6.07 -13.41
CA LYS A 66 2.98 6.58 -14.74
C LYS A 66 3.77 7.82 -15.18
N THR A 67 4.43 8.50 -14.24
CA THR A 67 5.29 9.66 -14.56
C THR A 67 6.74 9.28 -14.87
N LEU A 68 7.15 8.05 -14.55
CA LEU A 68 8.52 7.61 -14.68
C LEU A 68 8.83 7.14 -16.10
N PRO A 69 10.03 7.40 -16.62
CA PRO A 69 10.39 7.09 -18.00
C PRO A 69 10.77 5.61 -18.14
N PHE A 70 9.80 4.70 -18.08
CA PHE A 70 10.03 3.30 -18.40
C PHE A 70 10.24 3.12 -19.90
N ASP A 71 11.19 2.24 -20.27
CA ASP A 71 11.26 1.70 -21.62
C ASP A 71 10.41 0.43 -21.72
N HIS A 72 9.43 0.50 -22.61
CA HIS A 72 8.50 -0.58 -22.89
C HIS A 72 8.95 -1.46 -24.08
N ALA A 73 9.91 -1.00 -24.89
CA ALA A 73 10.30 -1.63 -26.16
C ALA A 73 11.01 -3.00 -26.02
N GLY A 74 11.32 -3.43 -24.79
CA GLY A 74 11.94 -4.72 -24.49
C GLY A 74 11.18 -5.57 -23.46
N ASN A 75 9.94 -5.20 -23.12
CA ASN A 75 9.22 -5.85 -22.03
C ASN A 75 8.72 -7.25 -22.44
N THR A 76 9.27 -8.28 -21.81
CA THR A 76 8.84 -9.67 -21.99
C THR A 76 7.54 -9.91 -21.22
N VAL A 77 6.55 -10.48 -21.92
CA VAL A 77 5.26 -10.85 -21.34
C VAL A 77 5.21 -12.36 -21.21
N ASN A 78 5.07 -12.84 -19.97
CA ASN A 78 4.95 -14.25 -19.67
C ASN A 78 3.60 -14.49 -18.98
N GLN A 79 2.74 -15.30 -19.60
CA GLN A 79 1.38 -15.60 -19.09
C GLN A 79 0.53 -14.34 -18.80
N GLY A 80 0.65 -13.32 -19.64
CA GLY A 80 -0.10 -12.06 -19.49
C GLY A 80 0.45 -11.11 -18.43
N LEU A 81 1.57 -11.44 -17.79
CA LEU A 81 2.26 -10.58 -16.83
C LEU A 81 3.54 -10.03 -17.45
N ALA A 82 3.70 -8.71 -17.43
CA ALA A 82 4.93 -8.07 -17.86
C ALA A 82 6.04 -8.24 -16.81
N ASP A 83 7.29 -8.47 -17.21
CA ASP A 83 8.39 -8.65 -16.25
C ASP A 83 8.71 -7.36 -15.47
N LEU A 84 8.43 -6.18 -16.06
CA LEU A 84 8.44 -4.91 -15.33
C LEU A 84 7.42 -4.87 -14.19
N THR A 85 6.24 -5.47 -14.37
CA THR A 85 5.22 -5.55 -13.30
C THR A 85 5.79 -6.24 -12.07
N LYS A 86 6.47 -7.38 -12.24
CA LYS A 86 7.08 -8.11 -11.13
C LYS A 86 8.15 -7.27 -10.42
N SER A 87 9.00 -6.62 -11.21
CA SER A 87 10.10 -5.81 -10.69
C SER A 87 9.62 -4.61 -9.89
N VAL A 88 8.52 -3.98 -10.34
CA VAL A 88 7.88 -2.85 -9.64
C VAL A 88 7.15 -3.32 -8.39
N LEU A 89 6.44 -4.46 -8.42
CA LEU A 89 5.74 -4.97 -7.25
C LEU A 89 6.71 -5.41 -6.13
N ALA A 90 7.89 -5.93 -6.47
CA ALA A 90 8.91 -6.32 -5.49
C ALA A 90 9.41 -5.16 -4.61
N VAL A 91 9.22 -3.91 -5.05
CA VAL A 91 9.51 -2.71 -4.24
C VAL A 91 8.67 -2.65 -2.95
N PHE A 92 7.51 -3.32 -2.92
CA PHE A 92 6.61 -3.36 -1.77
C PHE A 92 6.86 -4.53 -0.82
N ASP A 93 7.92 -5.32 -1.01
CA ASP A 93 8.24 -6.44 -0.11
C ASP A 93 8.34 -5.96 1.35
N GLY A 94 7.55 -6.57 2.23
CA GLY A 94 7.46 -6.22 3.66
C GLY A 94 6.69 -4.92 3.98
N PHE A 95 6.31 -4.11 2.98
CA PHE A 95 5.72 -2.79 3.17
C PHE A 95 4.42 -2.81 4.00
N ILE A 96 3.54 -3.76 3.69
CA ILE A 96 2.24 -3.89 4.36
C ILE A 96 2.38 -4.43 5.78
N ASP A 97 3.27 -5.40 5.99
CA ASP A 97 3.48 -5.97 7.33
C ASP A 97 4.07 -4.91 8.27
N GLU A 98 5.03 -4.11 7.81
CA GLU A 98 5.56 -2.99 8.58
C GLU A 98 4.47 -1.96 8.94
N PHE A 99 3.60 -1.60 7.99
CA PHE A 99 2.49 -0.68 8.25
C PHE A 99 1.50 -1.25 9.27
N LEU A 100 1.13 -2.53 9.14
CA LEU A 100 0.23 -3.19 10.09
C LEU A 100 0.83 -3.26 11.50
N LEU A 101 2.14 -3.50 11.64
CA LEU A 101 2.80 -3.48 12.94
C LEU A 101 2.67 -2.11 13.63
N ILE A 102 2.90 -1.02 12.88
CA ILE A 102 2.76 0.35 13.39
C ILE A 102 1.33 0.63 13.86
N VAL A 103 0.35 0.24 13.05
CA VAL A 103 -1.07 0.49 13.32
C VAL A 103 -1.58 -0.33 14.51
N VAL A 104 -1.18 -1.61 14.61
CA VAL A 104 -1.51 -2.46 15.75
C VAL A 104 -0.90 -1.92 17.05
N ASP A 105 0.37 -1.50 17.02
CA ASP A 105 1.02 -0.89 18.18
C ASP A 105 0.29 0.40 18.62
N LYS A 106 -0.09 1.24 17.65
CA LYS A 106 -0.88 2.45 17.90
C LYS A 106 -2.20 2.15 18.59
N HIS A 107 -2.91 1.10 18.17
CA HIS A 107 -4.16 0.71 18.80
C HIS A 107 -3.95 0.23 20.23
N ARG A 108 -2.97 -0.67 20.45
CA ARG A 108 -2.67 -1.25 21.77
C ARG A 108 -2.17 -0.24 22.81
N THR A 109 -1.63 0.89 22.36
CA THR A 109 -1.10 1.94 23.23
C THR A 109 -2.05 3.14 23.39
N SER A 110 -3.19 3.14 22.70
CA SER A 110 -4.14 4.27 22.72
C SER A 110 -5.10 4.19 23.90
N CYS A 111 -4.94 5.10 24.87
CA CYS A 111 -5.89 5.24 25.98
C CYS A 111 -7.32 5.53 25.51
N ALA A 112 -7.49 6.23 24.38
CA ALA A 112 -8.80 6.56 23.82
C ALA A 112 -9.56 5.32 23.31
N LEU A 113 -8.84 4.24 23.02
CA LEU A 113 -9.43 2.97 22.60
C LEU A 113 -9.68 2.01 23.76
N SER A 114 -9.20 2.29 24.98
CA SER A 114 -9.21 1.34 26.10
C SER A 114 -10.59 0.79 26.48
N ASN A 115 -11.68 1.52 26.17
CA ASN A 115 -13.06 1.08 26.39
C ASN A 115 -13.65 0.22 25.26
N PHE A 116 -12.91 0.02 24.16
CA PHE A 116 -13.32 -0.72 22.97
C PHE A 116 -12.34 -1.89 22.77
N PRO A 117 -12.53 -3.03 23.45
CA PRO A 117 -11.51 -4.08 23.55
C PRO A 117 -11.09 -4.65 22.19
N ASP A 118 -12.03 -4.82 21.26
CA ASP A 118 -11.77 -5.36 19.92
C ASP A 118 -10.95 -4.40 19.06
N GLU A 119 -11.17 -3.09 19.22
CA GLU A 119 -10.38 -2.04 18.54
C GLU A 119 -9.04 -1.79 19.25
N HIS A 120 -9.00 -1.84 20.58
CA HIS A 120 -7.79 -1.62 21.38
C HIS A 120 -6.79 -2.77 21.22
N LYS A 121 -7.28 -3.99 21.13
CA LYS A 121 -6.47 -5.21 20.99
C LYS A 121 -7.06 -6.09 19.88
N PRO A 122 -6.89 -5.70 18.61
CA PRO A 122 -7.35 -6.50 17.47
C PRO A 122 -6.79 -7.92 17.59
N ASP A 123 -7.70 -8.89 17.59
CA ASP A 123 -7.35 -10.30 17.70
C ASP A 123 -6.92 -10.87 16.34
N GLN A 124 -6.53 -12.15 16.32
CA GLN A 124 -6.06 -12.79 15.09
C GLN A 124 -7.18 -12.96 14.05
N VAL A 125 -8.43 -13.14 14.50
CA VAL A 125 -9.58 -13.28 13.60
C VAL A 125 -9.83 -11.96 12.87
N TYR A 126 -9.86 -10.86 13.62
CA TYR A 126 -10.03 -9.52 13.06
C TYR A 126 -8.87 -9.17 12.11
N LEU A 127 -7.62 -9.39 12.53
CA LEU A 127 -6.44 -9.16 11.69
C LEU A 127 -6.47 -9.99 10.40
N SER A 128 -6.94 -11.24 10.46
CA SER A 128 -7.07 -12.09 9.27
C SER A 128 -8.13 -11.57 8.30
N ALA A 129 -9.25 -11.05 8.81
CA ALA A 129 -10.28 -10.41 7.99
C ALA A 129 -9.71 -9.17 7.29
N VAL A 130 -9.04 -8.29 8.04
CA VAL A 130 -8.37 -7.10 7.47
C VAL A 130 -7.34 -7.48 6.41
N ARG A 131 -6.51 -8.51 6.66
CA ARG A 131 -5.52 -8.98 5.66
C ARG A 131 -6.16 -9.48 4.38
N SER A 132 -7.35 -10.06 4.46
CA SER A 132 -8.10 -10.52 3.28
C SER A 132 -8.54 -9.35 2.41
N ASP A 133 -9.02 -8.27 3.03
CA ASP A 133 -9.39 -7.04 2.31
C ASP A 133 -8.18 -6.31 1.75
N ILE A 134 -7.06 -6.29 2.48
CA ILE A 134 -5.79 -5.75 1.96
C ILE A 134 -5.34 -6.53 0.72
N ALA A 135 -5.46 -7.86 0.74
CA ALA A 135 -5.11 -8.69 -0.41
C ALA A 135 -5.97 -8.36 -1.64
N LEU A 136 -7.23 -7.97 -1.46
CA LEU A 136 -8.09 -7.49 -2.54
C LEU A 136 -7.58 -6.16 -3.13
N LEU A 137 -7.26 -5.18 -2.27
CA LEU A 137 -6.68 -3.90 -2.72
C LEU A 137 -5.35 -4.12 -3.47
N TRP A 138 -4.48 -4.96 -2.91
CA TRP A 138 -3.19 -5.31 -3.52
C TRP A 138 -3.37 -5.96 -4.89
N ARG A 139 -4.30 -6.91 -5.02
CA ARG A 139 -4.59 -7.58 -6.29
C ARG A 139 -5.02 -6.57 -7.36
N ASN A 140 -5.93 -5.66 -7.02
CA ASN A 140 -6.41 -4.65 -7.96
C ASN A 140 -5.28 -3.72 -8.41
N PHE A 141 -4.47 -3.24 -7.46
CA PHE A 141 -3.30 -2.42 -7.75
C PHE A 141 -2.28 -3.13 -8.66
N ALA A 142 -2.00 -4.42 -8.40
CA ALA A 142 -1.10 -5.21 -9.22
C ALA A 142 -1.62 -5.39 -10.66
N LEU A 143 -2.94 -5.54 -10.83
CA LEU A 143 -3.58 -5.60 -12.15
C LEU A 143 -3.49 -4.24 -12.87
N ASP A 144 -3.68 -3.13 -12.17
CA ASP A 144 -3.58 -1.79 -12.75
C ASP A 144 -2.16 -1.47 -13.22
N ILE A 145 -1.14 -1.86 -12.45
CA ILE A 145 0.27 -1.76 -12.87
C ILE A 145 0.51 -2.60 -14.12
N ASN A 146 0.01 -3.83 -14.14
CA ASN A 146 0.20 -4.72 -15.28
C ASN A 146 -0.47 -4.17 -16.54
N ALA A 147 -1.70 -3.68 -16.42
CA ALA A 147 -2.44 -3.06 -17.51
C ALA A 147 -1.65 -1.89 -18.10
N TYR A 148 -1.13 -1.00 -17.24
CA TYR A 148 -0.27 0.10 -17.68
C TYR A 148 0.94 -0.38 -18.51
N PHE A 149 1.67 -1.40 -18.05
CA PHE A 149 2.83 -1.90 -18.78
C PHE A 149 2.49 -2.65 -20.07
N LEU A 150 1.30 -3.24 -20.18
CA LEU A 150 0.84 -3.89 -21.40
C LEU A 150 0.30 -2.90 -22.44
N GLU A 151 -0.36 -1.83 -21.99
CA GLU A 151 -0.95 -0.80 -22.85
C GLU A 151 0.10 0.18 -23.41
N CYS A 152 1.15 0.47 -22.64
CA CYS A 152 2.24 1.37 -23.07
C CYS A 152 3.34 0.67 -23.88
N ARG A 153 3.14 -0.58 -24.28
CA ARG A 153 4.07 -1.36 -25.10
C ARG A 153 4.15 -0.86 -26.55
#